data_AF-A0A1E7NBK8-F1
#
_entry.id   AF-A0A1E7NBK8-F1
#
_cell.length_a   1.000
_cell.length_b   1.000
_cell.length_c   1.000
_cell.angle_alpha   90.00
_cell.angle_beta   90.00
_cell.angle_gamma   90.00
#
_symmetry.space_group_name_H-M   'P 1'
#
loop_
_entity.id
_entity.type
_entity.pdbx_description
1 polymer ?
#
loop_
_entity_poly.entity_id
_entity_poly.type
_entity_poly.pdbx_seq_one_letter_code
_entity_poly.pdbx_strand_id
1 'polypeptide(L)'
;MTQAAARNAPTSPQDGLWEAKLSEARDFSVAAAELPALTLRFPTRERFSWLLMKALYWSGRRADAIDAYHRTRRTLAEEYGVDPGAELQELFGSILRGDPIAGCA
;
A
#
# COMPACT_ATOMS: atom_id res chain seq x y z
N MET A 1 23.66 10.50 5.14
CA MET A 1 22.28 11.02 5.07
C MET A 1 21.43 9.90 4.50
N THR A 2 20.49 9.41 5.30
CA THR A 2 20.07 8.01 5.39
C THR A 2 19.23 7.56 4.18
N GLN A 3 19.81 6.74 3.30
CA GLN A 3 19.12 6.12 2.17
C GLN A 3 18.31 4.91 2.69
N ALA A 4 17.07 5.16 3.14
CA ALA A 4 16.15 4.13 3.64
C ALA A 4 15.28 3.53 2.50
N ALA A 5 15.87 3.27 1.33
CA ALA A 5 15.16 2.83 0.13
C ALA A 5 15.06 1.30 -0.04
N ALA A 6 15.28 0.51 1.01
CA ALA A 6 15.38 -0.95 0.86
C ALA A 6 14.79 -1.75 2.04
N ARG A 7 13.50 -1.59 2.35
CA ARG A 7 12.81 -2.52 3.27
C ARG A 7 11.54 -3.18 2.71
N ASN A 8 11.24 -2.96 1.43
CA ASN A 8 10.26 -3.71 0.64
C ASN A 8 10.82 -4.06 -0.76
N ALA A 9 11.94 -4.78 -0.82
CA ALA A 9 12.31 -5.45 -2.08
C ALA A 9 11.14 -6.37 -2.51
N PRO A 10 10.89 -6.60 -3.81
CA PRO A 10 9.89 -7.56 -4.27
C PRO A 10 10.31 -8.95 -3.79
N THR A 11 9.87 -9.33 -2.59
CA THR A 11 10.18 -10.65 -2.00
C THR A 11 9.45 -11.76 -2.76
N SER A 12 8.49 -11.39 -3.61
CA SER A 12 7.76 -12.30 -4.47
C SER A 12 7.60 -11.74 -5.89
N PRO A 13 7.65 -12.58 -6.94
CA PRO A 13 7.49 -12.16 -8.33
C PRO A 13 6.19 -11.37 -8.59
N GLN A 14 5.13 -11.69 -7.84
CA GLN A 14 3.83 -11.05 -7.93
C GLN A 14 3.81 -9.59 -7.44
N ASP A 15 4.66 -9.21 -6.47
CA ASP A 15 4.68 -7.84 -5.94
C ASP A 15 5.21 -6.87 -7.02
N GLY A 16 6.27 -7.28 -7.74
CA GLY A 16 6.83 -6.53 -8.86
C GLY A 16 5.88 -6.40 -10.06
N LEU A 17 5.04 -7.43 -10.31
CA LEU A 17 4.04 -7.35 -11.37
C LEU A 17 2.96 -6.30 -11.08
N TRP A 18 2.54 -6.14 -9.82
CA TRP A 18 1.57 -5.10 -9.45
C TRP A 18 2.18 -3.71 -9.39
N GLU A 19 3.45 -3.59 -8.99
CA GLU A 19 4.19 -2.33 -9.09
C GLU A 19 4.36 -1.90 -10.55
N ALA A 20 4.78 -2.81 -11.43
CA ALA A 20 4.86 -2.57 -12.87
C ALA A 20 3.48 -2.19 -13.42
N LYS A 21 2.43 -2.95 -13.08
CA LYS A 21 1.05 -2.66 -13.50
C LYS A 21 0.56 -1.31 -12.98
N LEU A 22 0.94 -0.87 -11.77
CA LEU A 22 0.61 0.45 -11.24
C LEU A 22 1.41 1.58 -11.89
N SER A 23 2.64 1.30 -12.34
CA SER A 23 3.45 2.26 -13.10
C SER A 23 2.97 2.42 -14.55
N GLU A 24 2.44 1.35 -15.14
CA GLU A 24 1.86 1.34 -16.49
C GLU A 24 0.38 1.75 -16.50
N ALA A 25 -0.32 1.60 -15.38
CA ALA A 25 -1.72 1.97 -15.27
C ALA A 25 -1.89 3.48 -15.40
N ARG A 26 -2.51 3.91 -16.51
CA ARG A 26 -3.08 5.26 -16.63
C ARG A 26 -4.22 5.49 -15.65
N ASP A 27 -4.90 4.41 -15.22
CA ASP A 27 -6.09 4.45 -14.38
C ASP A 27 -5.86 3.75 -13.02
N PHE A 28 -5.51 4.54 -12.01
CA PHE A 28 -5.36 4.09 -10.62
C PHE A 28 -6.66 3.54 -10.00
N SER A 29 -7.81 3.89 -10.60
CA SER A 29 -9.14 3.43 -10.16
C SER A 29 -9.35 1.92 -10.38
N VAL A 30 -8.80 1.37 -11.47
CA VAL A 30 -8.86 -0.08 -11.77
C VAL A 30 -8.00 -0.85 -10.78
N ALA A 31 -6.79 -0.36 -10.52
CA ALA A 31 -5.91 -0.98 -9.52
C ALA A 31 -6.53 -0.94 -8.11
N ALA A 32 -7.18 0.17 -7.75
CA ALA A 32 -7.91 0.29 -6.49
C ALA A 32 -9.12 -0.66 -6.36
N ALA A 33 -9.67 -1.16 -7.47
CA ALA A 33 -10.75 -2.14 -7.47
C ALA A 33 -10.25 -3.60 -7.34
N GLU A 34 -9.08 -3.91 -7.90
CA GLU A 34 -8.52 -5.27 -7.92
C GLU A 34 -7.66 -5.58 -6.68
N LEU A 35 -6.91 -4.59 -6.16
CA LEU A 35 -6.03 -4.75 -5.01
C LEU A 35 -6.72 -5.15 -3.69
N PRO A 36 -7.97 -4.72 -3.37
CA PRO A 36 -8.66 -5.14 -2.16
C PRO A 36 -8.84 -6.66 -2.07
N ALA A 37 -9.12 -7.33 -3.19
CA ALA A 37 -9.26 -8.78 -3.25
C ALA A 37 -7.94 -9.49 -2.92
N LEU A 38 -6.81 -8.90 -3.33
CA LEU A 38 -5.47 -9.43 -3.03
C LEU A 38 -5.07 -9.18 -1.59
N THR A 39 -5.39 -8.01 -1.02
CA THR A 39 -5.17 -7.76 0.42
C THR A 39 -5.96 -8.71 1.31
N LEU A 40 -7.14 -9.17 0.84
CA LEU A 40 -7.93 -10.18 1.53
C LEU A 40 -7.37 -11.60 1.37
N ARG A 41 -6.81 -11.92 0.21
CA ARG A 41 -6.18 -13.23 -0.05
C ARG A 41 -4.82 -13.37 0.63
N PHE A 42 -4.10 -12.27 0.81
CA PHE A 42 -2.75 -12.24 1.36
C PHE A 42 -2.65 -11.17 2.46
N PRO A 43 -3.31 -11.34 3.61
CA PRO A 43 -3.37 -10.33 4.66
C PRO A 43 -2.00 -10.01 5.30
N THR A 44 -1.07 -10.97 5.28
CA THR A 44 0.31 -10.79 5.74
C THR A 44 1.18 -9.97 4.79
N ARG A 45 0.72 -9.72 3.56
CA ARG A 45 1.47 -8.97 2.55
C ARG A 45 1.11 -7.49 2.66
N GLU A 46 1.79 -6.80 3.57
CA GLU A 46 1.64 -5.35 3.77
C GLU A 46 1.88 -4.54 2.49
N ARG A 47 2.73 -5.05 1.58
CA ARG A 47 3.00 -4.43 0.27
C ARG A 47 1.74 -4.22 -0.57
N PHE A 48 0.80 -5.18 -0.61
CA PHE A 48 -0.45 -5.00 -1.35
C PHE A 48 -1.32 -3.92 -0.73
N SER A 49 -1.31 -3.82 0.60
CA SER A 49 -2.02 -2.75 1.32
C SER A 49 -1.37 -1.39 1.03
N TRP A 50 -0.05 -1.32 0.98
CA TRP A 50 0.70 -0.12 0.59
C TRP A 50 0.36 0.33 -0.84
N LEU A 51 0.34 -0.60 -1.80
CA LEU A 51 -0.03 -0.33 -3.19
C LEU A 51 -1.50 0.11 -3.32
N LEU A 52 -2.40 -0.51 -2.57
CA LEU A 52 -3.83 -0.15 -2.53
C LEU A 52 -4.02 1.27 -2.00
N MET A 53 -3.39 1.60 -0.87
CA MET A 53 -3.45 2.94 -0.28
C MET A 53 -2.91 4.00 -1.24
N LYS A 54 -1.82 3.70 -1.96
CA LYS A 54 -1.28 4.57 -2.99
C LYS A 54 -2.27 4.75 -4.14
N ALA A 55 -2.80 3.66 -4.71
CA ALA A 55 -3.77 3.74 -5.81
C ALA A 55 -5.04 4.54 -5.43
N LEU A 56 -5.54 4.36 -4.22
CA LEU A 56 -6.69 5.10 -3.68
C LEU A 56 -6.38 6.59 -3.49
N TYR A 57 -5.21 6.91 -2.96
CA TYR A 57 -4.76 8.30 -2.81
C TYR A 57 -4.68 9.04 -4.16
N TRP A 58 -4.07 8.40 -5.17
CA TRP A 58 -3.94 8.97 -6.51
C TRP A 58 -5.28 9.08 -7.24
N SER A 59 -6.24 8.20 -6.92
CA SER A 59 -7.62 8.29 -7.42
C SER A 59 -8.46 9.35 -6.71
N GLY A 60 -7.89 10.13 -5.78
CA GLY A 60 -8.61 11.13 -4.98
C GLY A 60 -9.46 10.55 -3.84
N ARG A 61 -9.40 9.23 -3.61
CA ARG A 61 -10.16 8.49 -2.61
C ARG A 61 -9.39 8.37 -1.29
N ARG A 62 -9.04 9.52 -0.70
CA ARG A 62 -8.24 9.56 0.56
C ARG A 62 -8.90 8.81 1.72
N ALA A 63 -10.22 8.94 1.88
CA ALA A 63 -10.96 8.26 2.95
C ALA A 63 -10.82 6.73 2.86
N ASP A 64 -10.98 6.18 1.66
CA ASP A 64 -10.83 4.75 1.42
C ASP A 64 -9.39 4.27 1.68
N ALA A 65 -8.38 5.10 1.40
CA ALA A 65 -6.98 4.77 1.70
C ALA A 65 -6.74 4.66 3.22
N ILE A 66 -7.36 5.54 4.01
CA ILE A 66 -7.32 5.50 5.48
C ILE A 66 -8.02 4.24 6.01
N ASP A 67 -9.19 3.91 5.47
CA ASP A 67 -9.94 2.71 5.85
C ASP A 67 -9.18 1.43 5.53
N ALA A 68 -8.51 1.38 4.36
CA ALA A 68 -7.66 0.26 3.98
C ALA A 68 -6.53 0.03 5.00
N TYR A 69 -5.84 1.09 5.45
CA TYR A 69 -4.83 1.00 6.49
C TYR A 69 -5.38 0.42 7.80
N HIS A 70 -6.51 0.96 8.28
CA HIS A 70 -7.12 0.50 9.52
C HIS A 70 -7.56 -0.96 9.44
N ARG A 71 -8.06 -1.40 8.29
CA ARG A 71 -8.41 -2.80 8.05
C ARG A 71 -7.18 -3.69 8.12
N THR A 72 -6.13 -3.36 7.38
CA THR A 72 -4.88 -4.14 7.37
C THR A 72 -4.25 -4.20 8.76
N ARG A 73 -4.16 -3.07 9.46
CA ARG A 73 -3.65 -3.03 10.85
C ARG A 73 -4.46 -3.94 11.76
N ARG A 74 -5.80 -3.92 11.67
CA ARG A 74 -6.66 -4.76 12.48
C ARG A 74 -6.41 -6.24 12.19
N THR A 75 -6.38 -6.63 10.92
CA THR A 75 -6.12 -8.02 10.52
C THR A 75 -4.74 -8.50 10.98
N LEU A 76 -3.69 -7.68 10.84
CA LEU A 76 -2.35 -8.03 11.31
C LEU A 76 -2.29 -8.18 12.84
N ALA A 77 -2.95 -7.28 13.57
CA ALA A 77 -3.01 -7.35 15.02
C ALA A 77 -3.84 -8.54 15.52
N GLU A 78 -4.98 -8.82 14.89
CA GLU A 78 -5.90 -9.89 15.29
C GLU A 78 -5.40 -11.29 14.90
N GLU A 79 -4.90 -11.46 13.67
CA GLU A 79 -4.49 -12.78 13.17
C GLU A 79 -3.04 -13.12 13.48
N TYR A 80 -2.15 -12.12 13.55
CA TYR A 80 -0.70 -12.34 13.68
C TYR A 80 -0.10 -11.70 14.93
N GLY A 81 -0.82 -10.83 15.63
CA GLY A 81 -0.29 -10.09 16.78
C GLY A 81 0.87 -9.16 16.42
N VAL A 82 1.00 -8.78 15.14
CA VAL A 82 2.07 -7.91 14.64
C VAL A 82 1.53 -6.52 14.32
N ASP A 83 2.36 -5.51 14.60
CA ASP A 83 2.09 -4.14 14.18
C ASP A 83 2.47 -3.93 12.70
N PRO A 84 1.77 -3.03 11.98
CA PRO A 84 2.09 -2.70 10.60
C PRO A 84 3.53 -2.16 10.50
N GLY A 85 4.27 -2.58 9.49
CA GLY A 85 5.62 -2.16 9.19
C GLY A 85 5.76 -0.64 8.99
N ALA A 86 6.95 -0.13 9.28
CA ALA A 86 7.26 1.31 9.28
C ALA A 86 6.88 2.02 7.97
N GLU A 87 7.09 1.40 6.81
CA GLU A 87 6.77 2.01 5.51
C GLU A 87 5.25 2.21 5.31
N LEU A 88 4.42 1.30 5.82
CA LEU A 88 2.96 1.43 5.77
C LEU A 88 2.49 2.57 6.69
N GLN A 89 3.12 2.69 7.86
CA GLN A 89 2.89 3.80 8.79
C GLN A 89 3.33 5.15 8.20
N GLU A 90 4.48 5.20 7.52
CA GLU A 90 4.98 6.40 6.83
C GLU A 90 4.07 6.83 5.69
N LEU A 91 3.58 5.87 4.89
CA LEU A 91 2.59 6.12 3.84
C LEU A 91 1.30 6.70 4.44
N PHE A 92 0.78 6.08 5.49
CA PHE A 92 -0.41 6.56 6.20
C PHE A 92 -0.21 8.00 6.71
N GLY A 93 0.93 8.28 7.34
CA GLY A 93 1.28 9.62 7.79
C GLY A 93 1.36 10.64 6.64
N SER A 94 1.89 10.25 5.49
CA SER A 94 1.97 11.11 4.30
C SER A 94 0.58 11.40 3.72
N ILE A 95 -0.30 10.39 3.66
CA ILE A 95 -1.70 10.53 3.21
C ILE A 95 -2.48 11.48 4.13
N LEU A 96 -2.26 11.39 5.45
CA LEU A 96 -2.89 12.28 6.43
C LEU A 96 -2.43 13.73 6.28
N ARG A 97 -1.15 13.95 6.00
CA ARG A 97 -0.59 15.29 5.73
C ARG A 97 -0.97 15.83 4.36
N GLY A 98 -1.41 14.96 3.45
CA GLY A 98 -1.63 15.31 2.05
C GLY A 98 -0.32 15.51 1.29
N ASP A 99 0.78 14.94 1.78
CA ASP A 99 2.08 15.05 1.14
C ASP A 99 2.11 14.22 -0.16
N PRO A 100 2.92 14.64 -1.14
CA PRO A 100 3.23 13.80 -2.29
C PRO A 100 3.94 12.52 -1.81
N ILE A 101 3.36 11.37 -2.14
CA ILE A 101 3.91 10.06 -1.77
C ILE A 101 5.05 9.74 -2.74
N ALA A 102 6.24 9.42 -2.21
CA ALA A 102 7.38 9.00 -3.01
C ALA A 102 7.06 7.75 -3.85
N GLY A 103 7.49 7.77 -5.11
CA GLY A 103 7.28 6.68 -6.07
C GLY A 103 6.59 7.12 -7.37
N CYS A 104 6.69 8.40 -7.71
CA CYS A 104 6.66 8.88 -9.10
C CYS A 104 7.99 9.60 -9.33
N ALA A 105 9.00 8.82 -9.73
CA ALA A 105 10.27 9.31 -10.27
C ALA A 105 10.62 8.41 -11.45
#